data_AF-A0A944I0G8-F1
#
_entry.id   AF-A0A944I0G8-F1
#
_cell.length_a   1.000
_cell.length_b   1.000
_cell.length_c   1.000
_cell.angle_alpha   90.00
_cell.angle_beta   90.00
_cell.angle_gamma   90.00
#
_symmetry.space_group_name_H-M   'P 1'
#
loop_
_entity.id
_entity.type
_entity.pdbx_description
1 polymer ?
#
loop_
_entity_poly.entity_id
_entity_poly.type
_entity_poly.pdbx_seq_one_letter_code
_entity_poly.pdbx_strand_id
1 'polypeptide(L)'
;MQNTRGQRFMVTAGHCFENRQVVFTESLARVYGTVSNRRTQGIDVELIGGRQYSGHIFTGGTDSSTVIPVRGAGRAYVGFGNYCTSGRTTGETCGHRATSLNGQICVDGECLQGLIVFNNGRFRQPRAGDSGGPFYVKDRPGAYIRGHYVAGNAFTGYAVPWTAVASNLRVSIVRSLR
;
A
#
# COMPACT_ATOMS: atom_id res chain seq x y z
N MET A 1 -3.19 -9.57 -2.57
CA MET A 1 -2.06 -10.39 -3.05
C MET A 1 -2.33 -11.86 -2.76
N GLN A 2 -1.54 -12.78 -3.32
CA GLN A 2 -1.68 -14.22 -3.07
C GLN A 2 -0.35 -14.95 -3.02
N ASN A 3 -0.27 -16.00 -2.21
CA ASN A 3 0.89 -16.91 -2.19
C ASN A 3 0.77 -17.99 -3.29
N THR A 4 1.77 -18.88 -3.37
CA THR A 4 1.82 -19.98 -4.35
C THR A 4 0.71 -21.01 -4.17
N ARG A 5 0.07 -21.08 -3.00
CA ARG A 5 -1.08 -21.94 -2.71
C ARG A 5 -2.42 -21.27 -3.06
N GLY A 6 -2.41 -20.07 -3.64
CA GLY A 6 -3.61 -19.31 -3.98
C GLY A 6 -4.30 -18.64 -2.79
N GLN A 7 -3.75 -18.76 -1.57
CA GLN A 7 -4.28 -18.06 -0.41
C GLN A 7 -4.10 -16.57 -0.59
N ARG A 8 -5.17 -15.80 -0.39
CA ARG A 8 -5.21 -14.36 -0.60
C ARG A 8 -5.04 -13.58 0.70
N PHE A 9 -4.40 -12.43 0.56
CA PHE A 9 -4.09 -11.52 1.65
C PHE A 9 -4.29 -10.08 1.22
N MET A 10 -4.65 -9.22 2.15
CA MET A 10 -4.38 -7.79 2.06
C MET A 10 -2.97 -7.51 2.58
N VAL A 11 -2.27 -6.57 1.94
CA VAL A 11 -1.01 -6.04 2.46
C VAL A 11 -1.28 -4.71 3.13
N THR A 12 -0.58 -4.48 4.23
CA THR A 12 -0.50 -3.19 4.93
C THR A 12 0.92 -2.97 5.43
N ALA A 13 1.19 -1.80 6.03
CA ALA A 13 2.47 -1.53 6.69
C ALA A 13 2.59 -2.37 7.97
N GLY A 14 3.78 -2.91 8.23
CA GLY A 14 4.05 -3.75 9.39
C GLY A 14 3.96 -3.01 10.73
N HIS A 15 4.05 -1.68 10.74
CA HIS A 15 3.81 -0.89 11.95
C HIS A 15 2.31 -0.72 12.30
N CYS A 16 1.38 -1.21 11.47
CA CYS A 16 -0.06 -0.98 11.71
C CYS A 16 -0.64 -1.84 12.83
N PHE A 17 -0.25 -3.11 12.91
CA PHE A 17 -0.81 -4.07 13.86
C PHE A 17 0.27 -4.92 14.49
N GLU A 18 -0.10 -5.69 15.52
CA GLU A 18 0.75 -6.73 16.10
C GLU A 18 0.60 -8.07 15.37
N ASN A 19 1.64 -8.90 15.42
CA ASN A 19 1.59 -10.23 14.81
C ASN A 19 0.50 -11.08 15.48
N ARG A 20 -0.29 -11.82 14.66
CA ARG A 20 -1.48 -12.59 15.09
C ARG A 20 -2.67 -11.76 15.59
N GLN A 21 -2.61 -10.43 15.54
CA GLN A 21 -3.75 -9.60 15.89
C GLN A 21 -4.95 -9.87 14.97
N VAL A 22 -6.14 -9.96 15.56
CA VAL A 22 -7.40 -9.98 14.81
C VAL A 22 -7.75 -8.55 14.45
N VAL A 23 -7.86 -8.28 13.15
CA VAL A 23 -8.21 -6.96 12.61
C VAL A 23 -9.71 -6.92 12.37
N PHE A 24 -10.34 -5.80 12.71
CA PHE A 24 -11.75 -5.55 12.50
C PHE A 24 -11.96 -4.43 11.49
N THR A 25 -13.14 -4.38 10.88
CA THR A 25 -13.62 -3.15 10.24
C THR A 25 -13.71 -2.05 11.28
N GLU A 26 -13.65 -0.79 10.87
CA GLU A 26 -13.65 0.38 11.78
C GLU A 26 -14.87 0.41 12.72
N SER A 27 -16.03 -0.06 12.26
CA SER A 27 -17.23 -0.21 13.10
C SER A 27 -17.14 -1.31 14.17
N LEU A 28 -16.02 -2.06 14.22
CA LEU A 28 -15.79 -3.24 15.03
C LEU A 28 -16.76 -4.41 14.78
N ALA A 29 -17.73 -4.24 13.87
CA ALA A 29 -18.81 -5.19 13.64
C ALA A 29 -18.37 -6.47 12.89
N ARG A 30 -17.23 -6.44 12.20
CA ARG A 30 -16.78 -7.56 11.36
C ARG A 30 -15.28 -7.75 11.48
N VAL A 31 -14.87 -9.01 11.64
CA VAL A 31 -13.46 -9.40 11.53
C VAL A 31 -13.02 -9.29 10.08
N TYR A 32 -12.04 -8.42 9.85
CA TYR A 32 -11.40 -8.16 8.57
C TYR A 32 -10.29 -9.17 8.23
N GLY A 33 -9.70 -9.79 9.24
CA GLY A 33 -8.76 -10.91 9.09
C GLY A 33 -7.80 -11.01 10.28
N THR A 34 -6.73 -11.77 10.10
CA THR A 34 -5.68 -11.95 11.11
C THR A 34 -4.32 -11.62 10.52
N VAL A 35 -3.51 -10.89 11.28
CA VAL A 35 -2.16 -10.48 10.88
C VAL A 35 -1.21 -11.67 10.88
N SER A 36 -0.36 -11.71 9.86
CA SER A 36 0.70 -12.71 9.68
C SER A 36 1.86 -12.10 8.92
N ASN A 37 3.03 -12.76 8.98
CA ASN A 37 4.24 -12.35 8.25
C ASN A 37 4.63 -10.88 8.46
N ARG A 38 4.37 -10.35 9.66
CA ARG A 38 4.71 -8.99 10.06
C ARG A 38 6.22 -8.79 10.07
N ARG A 39 6.67 -7.71 9.45
CA ARG A 39 8.05 -7.22 9.46
C ARG A 39 8.02 -5.71 9.62
N THR A 40 8.75 -5.20 10.60
CA THR A 40 8.97 -3.76 10.83
C THR A 40 10.43 -3.38 10.59
N GLN A 41 11.35 -4.34 10.71
CA GLN A 41 12.77 -4.19 10.41
C GLN A 41 13.08 -4.61 8.97
N GLY A 42 13.89 -3.81 8.28
CA GLY A 42 14.35 -4.04 6.90
C GLY A 42 13.27 -3.80 5.82
N ILE A 43 12.03 -4.16 6.09
CA ILE A 43 10.86 -3.84 5.27
C ILE A 43 9.64 -3.67 6.18
N ASP A 44 8.85 -2.63 5.93
CA ASP A 44 7.66 -2.33 6.71
C ASP A 44 6.41 -2.90 6.02
N VAL A 45 6.09 -4.15 6.36
CA VAL A 45 5.01 -4.90 5.70
C VAL A 45 4.41 -5.96 6.61
N GLU A 46 3.11 -6.18 6.47
CA GLU A 46 2.43 -7.34 7.04
C GLU A 46 1.26 -7.80 6.15
N LEU A 47 0.80 -9.03 6.39
CA LEU A 47 -0.30 -9.65 5.66
C LEU A 47 -1.51 -9.82 6.58
N ILE A 48 -2.68 -9.39 6.10
CA ILE A 48 -3.96 -9.71 6.74
C ILE A 48 -4.63 -10.81 5.91
N GLY A 49 -4.87 -11.96 6.55
CA GLY A 49 -5.43 -13.16 5.92
C GLY A 49 -6.66 -13.72 6.63
N GLY A 50 -7.18 -14.84 6.15
CA GLY A 50 -8.33 -15.54 6.78
C GLY A 50 -9.71 -15.11 6.28
N ARG A 51 -9.77 -14.19 5.31
CA ARG A 51 -10.99 -13.75 4.61
C ARG A 51 -10.82 -13.86 3.10
N GLN A 52 -11.91 -13.65 2.36
CA GLN A 52 -11.88 -13.55 0.91
C GLN A 52 -11.47 -12.14 0.50
N TYR A 53 -10.45 -12.04 -0.37
CA TYR A 53 -9.97 -10.76 -0.91
C TYR A 53 -10.06 -10.76 -2.45
N SER A 54 -10.31 -9.59 -3.01
CA SER A 54 -10.33 -9.34 -4.45
C SER A 54 -9.33 -8.23 -4.82
N GLY A 55 -8.94 -8.17 -6.09
CA GLY A 55 -7.98 -7.19 -6.59
C GLY A 55 -8.64 -5.87 -6.95
N HIS A 56 -9.02 -5.07 -5.94
CA HIS A 56 -9.61 -3.75 -6.11
C HIS A 56 -8.97 -2.73 -5.18
N ILE A 57 -9.05 -1.46 -5.57
CA ILE A 57 -8.66 -0.31 -4.76
C ILE A 57 -9.88 0.61 -4.67
N PHE A 58 -10.23 1.07 -3.48
CA PHE A 58 -11.20 2.14 -3.32
C PHE A 58 -10.63 3.45 -3.85
N THR A 59 -11.45 4.25 -4.52
CA THR A 59 -11.05 5.51 -5.18
C THR A 59 -12.03 6.62 -4.82
N GLY A 60 -11.63 7.87 -4.94
CA GLY A 60 -12.43 9.03 -4.52
C GLY A 60 -12.24 9.38 -3.03
N GLY A 61 -13.27 9.97 -2.42
CA GLY A 61 -13.26 10.40 -1.02
C GLY A 61 -13.21 9.25 -0.01
N THR A 62 -13.04 9.58 1.27
CA THR A 62 -12.95 8.62 2.38
C THR A 62 -14.24 7.85 2.65
N ASP A 63 -15.37 8.34 2.14
CA ASP A 63 -16.71 7.75 2.18
C ASP A 63 -17.12 7.12 0.84
N SER A 64 -16.24 7.14 -0.17
CA SER A 64 -16.58 6.62 -1.49
C SER A 64 -16.60 5.09 -1.50
N SER A 65 -17.59 4.53 -2.19
CA SER A 65 -17.68 3.11 -2.52
C SER A 65 -17.14 2.80 -3.92
N THR A 66 -16.61 3.80 -4.63
CA THR A 66 -16.08 3.61 -5.98
C THR A 66 -14.81 2.78 -5.93
N VAL A 67 -14.71 1.78 -6.79
CA VAL A 67 -13.52 0.93 -6.88
C VAL A 67 -12.94 0.93 -8.29
N ILE A 68 -11.63 0.70 -8.36
CA ILE A 68 -10.91 0.44 -9.60
C ILE A 68 -10.28 -0.97 -9.56
N PRO A 69 -10.41 -1.78 -10.63
CA PRO A 69 -9.80 -3.10 -10.67
C PRO A 69 -8.27 -3.02 -10.76
N VAL A 70 -7.58 -3.86 -9.99
CA VAL A 70 -6.14 -4.04 -10.10
C VAL A 70 -5.85 -4.91 -11.32
N ARG A 71 -5.12 -4.37 -12.30
CA ARG A 71 -4.75 -5.07 -13.53
C ARG A 71 -3.34 -5.67 -13.48
N GLY A 72 -2.49 -5.14 -12.61
CA GLY A 72 -1.13 -5.64 -12.45
C GLY A 72 -0.34 -4.94 -11.36
N ALA A 73 0.95 -5.26 -11.30
CA ALA A 73 1.88 -4.64 -10.38
C ALA A 73 3.29 -4.64 -10.98
N GLY A 74 4.14 -3.71 -10.57
CA GLY A 74 5.46 -3.53 -11.18
C GLY A 74 6.30 -2.47 -10.46
N ARG A 75 7.44 -2.11 -11.06
CA ARG A 75 8.36 -1.10 -10.52
C ARG A 75 7.78 0.30 -10.69
N ALA A 76 8.10 1.18 -9.74
CA ALA A 76 7.97 2.62 -9.92
C ALA A 76 9.16 3.18 -10.73
N TYR A 77 9.01 4.41 -11.23
CA TYR A 77 9.98 5.11 -12.06
C TYR A 77 10.17 6.52 -11.52
N VAL A 78 11.43 6.90 -11.27
CA VAL A 78 11.77 8.28 -10.90
C VAL A 78 11.31 9.22 -12.00
N GLY A 79 10.69 10.33 -11.59
CA GLY A 79 10.22 11.38 -12.47
C GLY A 79 8.81 11.19 -13.02
N PHE A 80 8.22 10.00 -12.89
CA PHE A 80 6.80 9.81 -13.23
C PHE A 80 5.91 10.52 -12.21
N GLY A 81 5.01 11.37 -12.71
CA GLY A 81 4.27 12.37 -11.91
C GLY A 81 2.78 12.11 -11.71
N ASN A 82 2.31 10.89 -11.95
CA ASN A 82 0.89 10.56 -11.85
C ASN A 82 0.62 9.31 -11.01
N TYR A 83 1.39 9.14 -9.92
CA TYR A 83 1.06 8.13 -8.93
C TYR A 83 -0.11 8.58 -8.06
N CYS A 84 -0.88 7.60 -7.61
CA CYS A 84 -1.96 7.75 -6.67
C CYS A 84 -1.70 6.95 -5.40
N THR A 85 -2.29 7.42 -4.33
CA THR A 85 -2.45 6.72 -3.06
C THR A 85 -3.91 6.65 -2.69
N SER A 86 -4.32 5.63 -1.94
CA SER A 86 -5.65 5.59 -1.33
C SER A 86 -5.51 5.20 0.14
N GLY A 87 -6.10 5.97 1.04
CA GLY A 87 -6.05 5.69 2.47
C GLY A 87 -7.31 6.17 3.20
N ARG A 88 -7.47 5.70 4.43
CA ARG A 88 -8.67 5.96 5.25
C ARG A 88 -8.79 7.43 5.67
N THR A 89 -7.67 8.12 5.84
CA THR A 89 -7.61 9.50 6.36
C THR A 89 -7.74 10.52 5.23
N THR A 90 -7.09 10.27 4.10
CA THR A 90 -7.01 11.25 3.00
C THR A 90 -7.85 10.90 1.78
N GLY A 91 -8.39 9.68 1.71
CA GLY A 91 -9.05 9.17 0.52
C GLY A 91 -8.03 8.88 -0.57
N GLU A 92 -8.47 8.99 -1.82
CA GLU A 92 -7.60 8.93 -2.98
C GLU A 92 -6.93 10.29 -3.24
N THR A 93 -5.61 10.29 -3.34
CA THR A 93 -4.83 11.45 -3.81
C THR A 93 -3.91 11.02 -4.93
N CYS A 94 -3.93 11.75 -6.06
CA CYS A 94 -3.18 11.42 -7.28
C CYS A 94 -2.16 12.53 -7.62
N GLY A 95 -1.45 12.42 -8.75
CA GLY A 95 -0.48 13.44 -9.17
C GLY A 95 0.81 13.48 -8.36
N HIS A 96 1.11 12.39 -7.63
CA HIS A 96 2.36 12.23 -6.90
C HIS A 96 3.50 11.94 -7.87
N ARG A 97 4.66 12.57 -7.63
CA ARG A 97 5.87 12.34 -8.42
C ARG A 97 6.89 11.56 -7.61
N ALA A 98 7.31 10.40 -8.13
CA ALA A 98 8.42 9.69 -7.52
C ALA A 98 9.74 10.46 -7.77
N THR A 99 10.44 10.80 -6.70
CA THR A 99 11.70 11.55 -6.74
C THR A 99 12.92 10.66 -6.51
N SER A 100 12.75 9.52 -5.84
CA SER A 100 13.79 8.52 -5.63
C SER A 100 13.20 7.13 -5.45
N LEU A 101 13.98 6.10 -5.74
CA LEU A 101 13.67 4.69 -5.44
C LEU A 101 14.64 4.08 -4.40
N ASN A 102 15.56 4.90 -3.88
CA ASN A 102 16.57 4.52 -2.88
C ASN A 102 16.37 5.34 -1.59
N GLY A 103 15.13 5.70 -1.27
CA GLY A 103 14.79 6.47 -0.09
C GLY A 103 15.09 5.71 1.20
N GLN A 104 15.33 6.47 2.26
CA GLN A 104 15.48 5.96 3.61
C GLN A 104 14.65 6.79 4.59
N ILE A 105 14.03 6.11 5.56
CA ILE A 105 13.48 6.74 6.76
C ILE A 105 13.95 5.95 7.97
N CYS A 106 14.30 6.64 9.06
CA CYS A 106 14.69 6.01 10.31
C CYS A 106 13.69 6.37 11.41
N VAL A 107 13.24 5.37 12.16
CA VAL A 107 12.35 5.50 13.30
C VAL A 107 13.01 4.77 14.46
N ASP A 108 13.19 5.45 15.58
CA ASP A 108 13.79 4.91 16.82
C ASP A 108 15.14 4.19 16.61
N GLY A 109 15.95 4.70 15.68
CA GLY A 109 17.28 4.15 15.36
C GLY A 109 17.26 3.03 14.30
N GLU A 110 16.09 2.55 13.88
CA GLU A 110 15.95 1.55 12.82
C GLU A 110 15.58 2.21 11.50
N CYS A 111 16.36 1.90 10.45
CA CYS A 111 16.16 2.50 9.14
C CYS A 111 15.54 1.53 8.14
N LEU A 112 14.46 1.97 7.50
CA LEU A 112 13.90 1.35 6.30
C LEU A 112 14.58 1.95 5.08
N GLN A 113 15.12 1.11 4.20
CA GLN A 113 15.86 1.52 3.01
C GLN A 113 15.17 1.04 1.73
N GLY A 114 15.61 1.58 0.58
CA GLY A 114 15.09 1.19 -0.73
C GLY A 114 13.64 1.64 -0.95
N LEU A 115 13.22 2.71 -0.28
CA LEU A 115 11.86 3.23 -0.36
C LEU A 115 11.65 4.06 -1.62
N ILE A 116 10.42 4.02 -2.14
CA ILE A 116 9.94 5.02 -3.09
C ILE A 116 9.75 6.31 -2.31
N VAL A 117 10.48 7.35 -2.68
CA VAL A 117 10.24 8.71 -2.21
C VAL A 117 9.38 9.41 -3.23
N PHE A 118 8.31 10.06 -2.79
CA PHE A 118 7.45 10.84 -3.67
C PHE A 118 7.06 12.16 -3.04
N ASN A 119 6.82 13.16 -3.88
CA ASN A 119 6.26 14.43 -3.44
C ASN A 119 4.91 14.69 -4.11
N ASN A 120 4.14 15.56 -3.48
CA ASN A 120 2.93 16.09 -4.03
C ASN A 120 3.31 17.05 -5.13
N GLY A 121 3.16 16.65 -6.39
CA GLY A 121 3.20 17.64 -7.47
C GLY A 121 2.11 18.69 -7.25
N ARG A 122 0.84 18.24 -7.16
CA ARG A 122 -0.36 19.13 -7.15
C ARG A 122 -1.44 18.81 -6.11
N PHE A 123 -1.31 17.75 -5.32
CA PHE A 123 -2.38 17.25 -4.44
C PHE A 123 -1.92 17.11 -2.98
N ARG A 124 -2.79 16.61 -2.09
CA ARG A 124 -2.50 16.45 -0.65
C ARG A 124 -1.67 15.18 -0.39
N GLN A 125 -0.68 15.28 0.51
CA GLN A 125 0.17 14.13 0.89
C GLN A 125 -0.70 13.18 1.73
N PRO A 126 -0.49 11.85 1.64
CA PRO A 126 -1.01 10.91 2.62
C PRO A 126 -0.54 11.28 4.02
N ARG A 127 -1.33 10.93 5.03
CA ARG A 127 -1.09 11.31 6.43
C ARG A 127 -1.13 10.09 7.34
N ALA A 128 -0.90 10.31 8.63
CA ALA A 128 -1.15 9.28 9.65
C ALA A 128 -2.56 8.68 9.46
N GLY A 129 -2.63 7.35 9.51
CA GLY A 129 -3.84 6.57 9.20
C GLY A 129 -4.00 6.14 7.74
N ASP A 130 -3.20 6.65 6.81
CA ASP A 130 -3.15 6.11 5.43
C ASP A 130 -2.10 5.00 5.26
N SER A 131 -1.30 4.72 6.30
CA SER A 131 -0.27 3.67 6.30
C SER A 131 -0.84 2.34 5.83
N GLY A 132 -0.10 1.66 4.96
CA GLY A 132 -0.52 0.43 4.29
C GLY A 132 -1.40 0.63 3.06
N GLY A 133 -1.90 1.84 2.82
CA GLY A 133 -2.66 2.20 1.62
C GLY A 133 -1.84 1.97 0.34
N PRO A 134 -2.48 1.54 -0.78
CA PRO A 134 -1.76 1.25 -2.02
C PRO A 134 -1.11 2.51 -2.60
N PHE A 135 0.10 2.37 -3.13
CA PHE A 135 0.76 3.34 -4.02
C PHE A 135 0.76 2.76 -5.44
N TYR A 136 0.16 3.46 -6.40
CA TYR A 136 -0.19 2.86 -7.69
C TYR A 136 -0.27 3.91 -8.81
N VAL A 137 -0.35 3.45 -10.05
CA VAL A 137 -0.79 4.28 -11.19
C VAL A 137 -2.13 3.77 -11.67
N LYS A 138 -2.96 4.64 -12.21
CA LYS A 138 -4.20 4.24 -12.84
C LYS A 138 -4.42 4.91 -14.18
N ASP A 139 -5.13 4.20 -15.04
CA ASP A 139 -5.77 4.70 -16.24
C ASP A 139 -7.27 4.33 -16.19
N ARG A 140 -8.00 4.63 -17.26
CA ARG A 140 -9.43 4.29 -17.36
C ARG A 140 -9.73 2.80 -17.10
N PRO A 141 -8.97 1.83 -17.65
CA PRO A 141 -9.28 0.41 -17.47
C PRO A 141 -8.79 -0.20 -16.15
N GLY A 142 -7.87 0.42 -15.41
CA GLY A 142 -7.54 -0.09 -14.08
C GLY A 142 -6.32 0.51 -13.38
N ALA A 143 -5.97 -0.13 -12.26
CA ALA A 143 -4.84 0.25 -11.42
C ALA A 143 -3.68 -0.74 -11.51
N TYR A 144 -2.46 -0.21 -11.44
CA TYR A 144 -1.22 -0.97 -11.42
C TYR A 144 -0.42 -0.63 -10.17
N ILE A 145 -0.28 -1.61 -9.27
CA ILE A 145 0.39 -1.43 -7.99
C ILE A 145 1.89 -1.19 -8.17
N ARG A 146 2.42 -0.31 -7.33
CA ARG A 146 3.83 0.11 -7.30
C ARG A 146 4.43 -0.01 -5.90
N GLY A 147 3.59 0.00 -4.88
CA GLY A 147 3.97 -0.19 -3.49
C GLY A 147 2.80 0.01 -2.54
N HIS A 148 3.12 0.27 -1.27
CA HIS A 148 2.18 0.77 -0.27
C HIS A 148 2.83 1.88 0.56
N TYR A 149 2.04 2.88 0.93
CA TYR A 149 2.48 4.01 1.73
C TYR A 149 2.85 3.56 3.15
N VAL A 150 3.92 4.13 3.71
CA VAL A 150 4.40 3.78 5.06
C VAL A 150 4.63 4.98 5.96
N ALA A 151 5.09 6.10 5.43
CA ALA A 151 5.38 7.27 6.23
C ALA A 151 5.46 8.52 5.36
N GLY A 152 5.39 9.69 5.99
CA GLY A 152 5.52 10.94 5.28
C GLY A 152 5.24 12.15 6.15
N ASN A 153 5.47 13.33 5.57
CA ASN A 153 5.12 14.62 6.14
C ASN A 153 4.31 15.44 5.11
N ALA A 154 4.18 16.75 5.28
CA ALA A 154 3.41 17.60 4.37
C ALA A 154 3.98 17.66 2.93
N PHE A 155 5.25 17.30 2.73
CA PHE A 155 5.98 17.50 1.48
C PHE A 155 6.46 16.19 0.86
N THR A 156 6.89 15.24 1.68
CA THR A 156 7.51 13.99 1.25
C THR A 156 6.75 12.79 1.78
N GLY A 157 6.39 11.87 0.89
CA GLY A 157 5.85 10.56 1.21
C GLY A 157 6.84 9.46 0.89
N TYR A 158 6.70 8.35 1.60
CA TYR A 158 7.49 7.14 1.46
C TYR A 158 6.57 5.94 1.25
N ALA A 159 6.91 5.11 0.27
CA ALA A 159 6.23 3.85 0.02
C ALA A 159 7.23 2.69 -0.09
N VAL A 160 6.88 1.55 0.46
CA VAL A 160 7.63 0.31 0.25
C VAL A 160 7.34 -0.18 -1.17
N PRO A 161 8.36 -0.43 -2.01
CA PRO A 161 8.14 -0.88 -3.38
C PRO A 161 7.50 -2.26 -3.44
N TRP A 162 6.56 -2.43 -4.37
CA TRP A 162 5.92 -3.73 -4.64
C TRP A 162 6.94 -4.83 -4.91
N THR A 163 8.02 -4.53 -5.62
CA THR A 163 9.07 -5.51 -5.92
C THR A 163 9.77 -6.03 -4.67
N ALA A 164 9.92 -5.19 -3.64
CA ALA A 164 10.48 -5.60 -2.36
C ALA A 164 9.49 -6.49 -1.58
N VAL A 165 8.19 -6.14 -1.59
CA VAL A 165 7.13 -6.98 -0.98
C VAL A 165 7.06 -8.35 -1.65
N ALA A 166 7.00 -8.38 -2.97
CA ALA A 166 6.87 -9.60 -3.76
C ALA A 166 8.02 -10.58 -3.51
N SER A 167 9.26 -10.08 -3.48
CA SER A 167 10.44 -10.91 -3.23
C SER A 167 10.53 -11.40 -1.79
N ASN A 168 10.29 -10.51 -0.81
CA ASN A 168 10.42 -10.83 0.61
C ASN A 168 9.36 -11.82 1.10
N LEU A 169 8.15 -11.74 0.56
CA LEU A 169 7.00 -12.55 0.98
C LEU A 169 6.67 -13.69 0.00
N ARG A 170 7.34 -13.76 -1.15
CA ARG A 170 7.06 -14.74 -2.23
C ARG A 170 5.59 -14.75 -2.65
N VAL A 171 5.05 -13.54 -2.87
CA VAL A 171 3.64 -13.32 -3.26
C VAL A 171 3.51 -12.74 -4.67
N SER A 172 2.34 -12.93 -5.26
CA SER A 172 1.93 -12.33 -6.53
C SER A 172 0.72 -11.41 -6.34
N ILE A 173 0.51 -10.49 -7.28
CA ILE A 173 -0.63 -9.58 -7.24
C ILE A 173 -1.91 -10.32 -7.63
N VAL A 174 -3.00 -10.07 -6.90
CA VAL A 174 -4.34 -10.55 -7.29
C VAL A 174 -4.89 -9.53 -8.28
N ARG A 175 -5.21 -9.98 -9.49
CA ARG A 175 -5.81 -9.16 -10.54
C ARG A 175 -7.33 -9.30 -10.53
N SER A 176 -8.05 -8.24 -10.89
CA SER A 176 -9.46 -8.34 -11.30
C SER A 176 -9.53 -8.33 -12.82
N LEU A 177 -10.26 -9.29 -13.39
CA LEU A 177 -10.49 -9.43 -14.83
C LEU A 177 -11.77 -8.75 -15.31
N ARG A 178 -12.61 -8.30 -14.38
CA ARG A 178 -13.79 -7.47 -14.64
C ARG A 178 -13.43 -6.06 -14.20
#